data_AF-A0A8W8JP04-F1
#
_entry.id   AF-A0A8W8JP04-F1
#
_cell.length_a   1.000
_cell.length_b   1.000
_cell.length_c   1.000
_cell.angle_alpha   90.00
_cell.angle_beta   90.00
_cell.angle_gamma   90.00
#
_symmetry.space_group_name_H-M   'P 1'
#
loop_
_entity.id
_entity.type
_entity.pdbx_description
1 polymer ?
#
loop_
_entity_poly.entity_id
_entity_poly.type
_entity_poly.pdbx_seq_one_letter_code
_entity_poly.pdbx_strand_id
1 'polypeptide(L)'
;TRWFLNNRKDLSHHISFMCDNEDTEEPALLLSLVKKEQLQRILAHVLDENKFLSPYGIRSLSKHHRKEPFILEAGGNAYGVKYEPGESESNMFGGNSNWRGPIWFPMNYLLIENLRRYDYFFGDSLKVECPTGSGKMMRLTDVAHELSLRLSRLFYPSPEGFRPCHGDEEKYAKDPNFKDYVLFYEYFHGDSGRGCGASHQTGWTALVANLQKYIAIREKWISSVHMAQLRKISNTGIPLDIDIMMDFSSEGEMSS
;
A
#
# COMPACT_ATOMS: atom_id res chain seq x y z
N THR A 1 22.25 -6.56 -19.07
CA THR A 1 21.39 -7.74 -18.82
C THR A 1 21.75 -8.95 -19.67
N ARG A 2 21.91 -8.85 -21.00
CA ARG A 2 22.32 -9.99 -21.87
C ARG A 2 23.64 -10.65 -21.44
N TRP A 3 24.63 -9.88 -20.99
CA TRP A 3 25.89 -10.44 -20.46
C TRP A 3 25.63 -11.36 -19.25
N PHE A 4 24.78 -10.96 -18.30
CA PHE A 4 24.47 -11.75 -17.11
C PHE A 4 23.78 -13.06 -17.47
N LEU A 5 22.80 -13.02 -18.39
CA LEU A 5 22.13 -14.20 -18.93
C LEU A 5 23.11 -15.18 -19.59
N ASN A 6 24.06 -14.66 -20.36
CA ASN A 6 25.01 -15.49 -21.09
C ASN A 6 26.11 -16.07 -20.19
N ASN A 7 26.48 -15.38 -19.10
CA ASN A 7 27.65 -15.71 -18.28
C ASN A 7 27.33 -16.25 -16.87
N ARG A 8 26.11 -16.10 -16.35
CA ARG A 8 25.69 -16.55 -15.00
C ARG A 8 24.45 -17.45 -15.05
N LYS A 9 24.56 -18.54 -15.83
CA LYS A 9 23.48 -19.53 -15.99
C LYS A 9 23.08 -20.18 -14.66
N ASP A 10 24.05 -20.35 -13.74
CA ASP A 10 23.85 -20.83 -12.37
C ASP A 10 22.80 -20.03 -11.59
N LEU A 11 22.79 -18.70 -11.74
CA LEU A 11 21.82 -17.82 -11.09
C LEU A 11 20.52 -17.68 -11.88
N SER A 12 20.56 -17.93 -13.19
CA SER A 12 19.39 -17.78 -14.06
C SER A 12 18.26 -18.77 -13.76
N HIS A 13 18.54 -19.93 -13.15
CA HIS A 13 17.51 -20.90 -12.76
C HIS A 13 16.60 -20.42 -11.63
N HIS A 14 17.10 -19.54 -10.76
CA HIS A 14 16.36 -18.99 -9.62
C HIS A 14 15.77 -17.60 -9.89
N ILE A 15 16.11 -17.03 -11.04
CA ILE A 15 15.66 -15.71 -11.43
C ILE A 15 14.73 -15.85 -12.63
N SER A 16 13.52 -15.36 -12.46
CA SER A 16 12.50 -15.39 -13.49
C SER A 16 12.82 -14.29 -14.49
N PHE A 17 13.17 -14.69 -15.70
CA PHE A 17 13.16 -13.82 -16.87
C PHE A 17 11.86 -14.08 -17.60
N MET A 18 11.06 -13.03 -17.75
CA MET A 18 9.88 -13.07 -18.61
C MET A 18 10.14 -12.08 -19.74
N CYS A 19 9.93 -12.52 -20.97
CA CYS A 19 9.76 -11.67 -22.15
C CYS A 19 8.27 -11.82 -22.49
N ASP A 20 7.47 -10.77 -22.30
CA ASP A 20 6.01 -10.86 -22.53
C ASP A 20 5.53 -10.00 -23.70
N ASN A 21 6.40 -9.69 -24.66
CA ASN A 21 6.00 -9.04 -25.90
C ASN A 21 6.61 -9.77 -27.09
N GLU A 22 5.83 -10.64 -27.74
CA GLU A 22 6.17 -11.19 -29.05
C GLU A 22 6.11 -10.09 -30.15
N ASP A 23 5.43 -8.96 -29.88
CA ASP A 23 5.14 -7.89 -30.84
C ASP A 23 6.07 -6.65 -30.78
N THR A 24 7.06 -6.60 -29.86
CA THR A 24 8.00 -5.46 -29.78
C THR A 24 9.42 -5.87 -30.17
N GLU A 25 10.07 -5.08 -31.03
CA GLU A 25 11.46 -5.31 -31.50
C GLU A 25 12.49 -5.48 -30.36
N GLU A 26 12.16 -5.02 -29.15
CA GLU A 26 12.96 -5.25 -27.94
C GLU A 26 12.15 -5.95 -26.84
N PRO A 27 12.48 -7.21 -26.48
CA PRO A 27 11.82 -7.88 -25.37
C PRO A 27 12.17 -7.21 -24.04
N ALA A 28 11.15 -6.77 -23.29
CA ALA A 28 11.33 -6.34 -21.91
C ALA A 28 11.79 -7.53 -21.06
N LEU A 29 12.75 -7.33 -20.17
CA LEU A 29 13.27 -8.36 -19.27
C LEU A 29 13.08 -7.92 -17.82
N LEU A 30 12.31 -8.68 -17.06
CA LEU A 30 12.25 -8.54 -15.61
C LEU A 30 13.24 -9.50 -14.95
N LEU A 31 14.00 -9.01 -13.97
CA LEU A 31 14.88 -9.82 -13.13
C LEU A 31 14.22 -9.95 -11.76
N SER A 32 13.59 -11.08 -11.47
CA SER A 32 12.90 -11.29 -10.18
C SER A 32 13.08 -12.67 -9.57
N LEU A 33 13.20 -12.71 -8.24
CA LEU A 33 13.15 -13.94 -7.44
C LEU A 33 11.73 -14.53 -7.35
N VAL A 34 10.70 -13.73 -7.63
CA VAL A 34 9.29 -14.10 -7.49
C VAL A 34 8.66 -14.20 -8.87
N LYS A 35 8.20 -15.41 -9.24
CA LYS A 35 7.45 -15.69 -10.48
C LYS A 35 6.05 -15.07 -10.45
N LYS A 36 5.42 -14.90 -11.61
CA LYS A 36 4.03 -14.40 -11.74
C LYS A 36 3.06 -15.13 -10.80
N GLU A 37 3.09 -16.46 -10.80
CA GLU A 37 2.16 -17.27 -10.00
C GLU A 37 2.47 -17.19 -8.49
N GLN A 38 3.76 -17.05 -8.13
CA GLN A 38 4.18 -16.83 -6.74
C GLN A 38 3.73 -15.45 -6.27
N LEU A 39 3.89 -14.42 -7.11
CA LEU A 39 3.46 -13.06 -6.81
C LEU A 39 1.95 -13.01 -6.58
N GLN A 40 1.15 -13.65 -7.44
CA GLN A 40 -0.30 -13.74 -7.26
C GLN A 40 -0.68 -14.40 -5.92
N ARG A 41 -0.03 -15.51 -5.56
CA ARG A 41 -0.26 -16.17 -4.26
C ARG A 41 0.13 -15.29 -3.09
N ILE A 42 1.29 -14.62 -3.15
CA ILE A 42 1.74 -13.70 -2.10
C ILE A 42 0.73 -12.57 -1.93
N LEU A 43 0.31 -11.93 -3.03
CA LEU A 43 -0.62 -10.81 -3.00
C LEU A 43 -2.01 -11.21 -2.50
N ALA A 44 -2.48 -12.42 -2.78
CA ALA A 44 -3.72 -12.93 -2.20
C ALA A 44 -3.71 -12.93 -0.66
N HIS A 45 -2.55 -13.13 -0.02
CA HIS A 45 -2.43 -13.00 1.43
C HIS A 45 -2.14 -11.57 1.89
N VAL A 46 -1.29 -10.85 1.17
CA VAL A 46 -0.89 -9.47 1.53
C VAL A 46 -2.07 -8.50 1.46
N LEU A 47 -2.96 -8.69 0.48
CA LEU A 47 -4.12 -7.83 0.22
C LEU A 47 -5.41 -8.30 0.92
N ASP A 48 -5.30 -9.28 1.83
CA ASP A 48 -6.42 -9.78 2.63
C ASP A 48 -6.53 -8.98 3.94
N GLU A 49 -7.70 -8.38 4.17
CA GLU A 49 -7.95 -7.51 5.33
C GLU A 49 -7.96 -8.26 6.67
N ASN A 50 -8.25 -9.56 6.64
CA ASN A 50 -8.16 -10.44 7.81
C ASN A 50 -6.73 -10.89 8.11
N LYS A 51 -5.78 -10.57 7.22
CA LYS A 51 -4.36 -10.90 7.36
C LYS A 51 -3.53 -9.62 7.41
N PHE A 52 -2.96 -9.22 6.29
CA PHE A 52 -1.94 -8.18 6.23
C PHE A 52 -2.50 -6.79 5.89
N LEU A 53 -3.59 -6.71 5.13
CA LEU A 53 -4.13 -5.43 4.65
C LEU A 53 -4.88 -4.70 5.77
N SER A 54 -4.32 -3.61 6.25
CA SER A 54 -4.95 -2.67 7.18
C SER A 54 -5.63 -1.54 6.42
N PRO A 55 -6.63 -0.85 7.01
CA PRO A 55 -7.09 0.45 6.50
C PRO A 55 -5.96 1.49 6.30
N TYR A 56 -4.80 1.28 6.92
CA TYR A 56 -3.68 2.23 6.95
C TYR A 56 -2.39 1.72 6.27
N GLY A 57 -2.42 0.55 5.62
CA GLY A 57 -1.25 -0.02 4.92
C GLY A 57 -1.09 -1.53 5.17
N ILE A 58 0.11 -2.07 4.93
CA ILE A 58 0.44 -3.48 5.17
C ILE A 58 1.05 -3.64 6.56
N ARG A 59 0.46 -4.55 7.35
CA ARG A 59 0.95 -4.97 8.67
C ARG A 59 2.27 -5.73 8.54
N SER A 60 3.14 -5.60 9.53
CA SER A 60 4.40 -6.37 9.60
C SER A 60 4.21 -7.86 9.88
N LEU A 61 3.08 -8.24 10.51
CA LEU A 61 2.66 -9.63 10.72
C LEU A 61 1.17 -9.78 10.41
N SER A 62 0.79 -10.94 9.88
CA SER A 62 -0.60 -11.27 9.62
C SER A 62 -1.43 -11.22 10.90
N LYS A 63 -2.58 -10.52 10.83
CA LYS A 63 -3.59 -10.47 11.89
C LYS A 63 -4.14 -11.85 12.27
N HIS A 64 -4.03 -12.84 11.38
CA HIS A 64 -4.33 -14.25 11.66
C HIS A 64 -3.62 -14.77 12.93
N HIS A 65 -2.37 -14.34 13.16
CA HIS A 65 -1.59 -14.75 14.33
C HIS A 65 -2.07 -14.17 15.66
N ARG A 66 -3.17 -13.40 15.66
CA ARG A 66 -3.91 -13.08 16.90
C ARG A 66 -4.64 -14.32 17.42
N LYS A 67 -5.23 -15.11 16.52
CA LYS A 67 -5.97 -16.34 16.87
C LYS A 67 -5.06 -17.56 16.90
N GLU A 68 -4.10 -17.62 15.97
CA GLU A 68 -3.18 -18.74 15.82
C GLU A 68 -1.72 -18.25 15.85
N PRO A 69 -1.15 -17.98 17.03
CA PRO A 69 0.25 -17.58 17.15
C PRO A 69 1.19 -18.61 16.54
N PHE A 70 2.30 -18.14 15.96
CA PHE A 70 3.36 -19.05 15.52
C PHE A 70 4.16 -19.51 16.75
N ILE A 71 4.26 -20.83 16.96
CA ILE A 71 5.00 -21.42 18.08
C ILE A 71 6.21 -22.18 17.54
N LEU A 72 7.39 -21.87 18.09
CA LEU A 72 8.63 -22.59 17.86
C LEU A 72 9.02 -23.34 19.13
N GLU A 73 9.11 -24.67 19.05
CA GLU A 73 9.64 -25.50 20.12
C GLU A 73 11.16 -25.67 19.96
N ALA A 74 11.93 -25.17 20.92
CA ALA A 74 13.38 -25.25 20.89
C ALA A 74 13.95 -25.41 22.30
N GLY A 75 14.80 -26.44 22.49
CA GLY A 75 15.47 -26.69 23.78
C GLY A 75 14.50 -26.93 24.95
N GLY A 76 13.39 -27.63 24.70
CA GLY A 76 12.38 -27.93 25.73
C GLY A 76 11.47 -26.76 26.11
N ASN A 77 11.60 -25.61 25.43
CA ASN A 77 10.77 -24.42 25.64
C ASN A 77 9.96 -24.10 24.38
N ALA A 78 8.77 -23.53 24.57
CA ALA A 78 7.92 -23.04 23.50
C ALA A 78 8.04 -21.50 23.40
N TYR A 79 8.42 -20.99 22.24
CA TYR A 79 8.52 -19.56 21.95
C TYR A 79 7.40 -19.15 20.99
N GLY A 80 6.58 -18.18 21.41
CA GLY A 80 5.41 -17.74 20.64
C GLY A 80 5.56 -16.35 20.03
N VAL A 81 5.15 -16.21 18.77
CA VAL A 81 4.99 -14.94 18.07
C VAL A 81 3.51 -14.75 17.76
N LYS A 82 2.86 -13.87 18.53
CA LYS A 82 1.46 -13.46 18.33
C LYS A 82 1.38 -12.13 17.60
N TYR A 83 0.24 -11.86 16.98
CA TYR A 83 -0.04 -10.56 16.39
C TYR A 83 -0.26 -9.49 17.47
N GLU A 84 0.55 -8.45 17.42
CA GLU A 84 0.53 -7.29 18.31
C GLU A 84 0.51 -6.02 17.45
N PRO A 85 -0.63 -5.31 17.38
CA PRO A 85 -0.80 -4.25 16.41
C PRO A 85 0.00 -2.97 16.73
N GLY A 86 0.42 -2.74 17.98
CA GLY A 86 1.17 -1.56 18.41
C GLY A 86 2.44 -1.96 19.18
N GLU A 87 2.50 -1.58 20.44
CA GLU A 87 3.63 -1.88 21.33
C GLU A 87 3.73 -3.38 21.64
N SER A 88 4.94 -3.83 21.97
CA SER A 88 5.18 -5.22 22.37
C SER A 88 4.55 -5.51 23.73
N GLU A 89 3.84 -6.64 23.88
CA GLU A 89 3.30 -7.06 25.18
C GLU A 89 4.32 -7.83 26.02
N SER A 90 5.51 -8.11 25.47
CA SER A 90 6.61 -8.78 26.19
C SER A 90 7.92 -8.02 26.09
N ASN A 91 8.78 -8.19 27.10
CA ASN A 91 10.12 -7.61 27.15
C ASN A 91 11.16 -8.37 26.30
N MET A 92 10.73 -9.35 25.50
CA MET A 92 11.64 -10.07 24.61
C MET A 92 12.24 -9.09 23.60
N PHE A 93 13.58 -9.09 23.49
CA PHE A 93 14.35 -8.28 22.54
C PHE A 93 14.28 -6.76 22.71
N GLY A 94 14.15 -6.27 23.95
CA GLY A 94 14.49 -4.87 24.28
C GLY A 94 13.33 -3.89 24.39
N GLY A 95 12.07 -4.35 24.26
CA GLY A 95 10.88 -3.53 24.51
C GLY A 95 10.69 -2.36 23.52
N ASN A 96 9.46 -1.91 23.34
CA ASN A 96 9.01 -0.77 22.51
C ASN A 96 9.21 -0.81 20.98
N SER A 97 10.09 -1.62 20.39
CA SER A 97 10.11 -1.81 18.92
C SER A 97 9.43 -3.13 18.54
N ASN A 98 8.34 -3.04 17.77
CA ASN A 98 7.52 -4.21 17.44
C ASN A 98 7.36 -4.40 15.93
N TRP A 99 7.78 -5.57 15.45
CA TRP A 99 7.61 -6.03 14.06
C TRP A 99 6.54 -7.11 13.92
N ARG A 100 5.70 -7.29 14.95
CA ARG A 100 4.70 -8.35 15.03
C ARG A 100 3.28 -7.89 14.75
N GLY A 101 3.13 -6.85 13.92
CA GLY A 101 1.82 -6.36 13.54
C GLY A 101 1.71 -4.90 13.14
N PRO A 102 2.53 -3.96 13.65
CA PRO A 102 2.42 -2.56 13.26
C PRO A 102 2.76 -2.33 11.78
N ILE A 103 2.40 -1.17 11.28
CA ILE A 103 2.67 -0.69 9.93
C ILE A 103 3.96 0.11 9.93
N TRP A 104 4.87 -0.26 9.03
CA TRP A 104 6.17 0.37 8.85
C TRP A 104 6.31 0.93 7.44
N PHE A 105 6.66 2.21 7.35
CA PHE A 105 6.82 2.91 6.07
C PHE A 105 7.87 2.29 5.13
N PRO A 106 9.08 1.90 5.59
CA PRO A 106 10.08 1.31 4.69
C PRO A 106 9.56 0.10 3.91
N MET A 107 8.92 -0.84 4.60
CA MET A 107 8.45 -2.09 3.98
C MET A 107 7.28 -1.84 3.04
N ASN A 108 6.35 -0.98 3.45
CA ASN A 108 5.23 -0.57 2.61
C ASN A 108 5.68 0.16 1.35
N TYR A 109 6.61 1.11 1.49
CA TYR A 109 7.15 1.88 0.37
C TYR A 109 7.88 0.97 -0.63
N LEU A 110 8.71 0.05 -0.15
CA LEU A 110 9.37 -0.93 -1.01
C LEU A 110 8.36 -1.83 -1.74
N LEU A 111 7.30 -2.28 -1.07
CA LEU A 111 6.24 -3.04 -1.72
C LEU A 111 5.56 -2.25 -2.83
N ILE A 112 5.17 -1.00 -2.56
CA ILE A 112 4.53 -0.10 -3.54
C ILE A 112 5.44 0.12 -4.75
N GLU A 113 6.73 0.42 -4.53
CA GLU A 113 7.70 0.59 -5.61
C GLU A 113 7.87 -0.68 -6.45
N ASN A 114 7.88 -1.85 -5.81
CA ASN A 114 7.96 -3.11 -6.55
C ASN A 114 6.69 -3.39 -7.34
N LEU A 115 5.49 -3.18 -6.78
CA LEU A 115 4.22 -3.33 -7.49
C LEU A 115 4.19 -2.50 -8.77
N ARG A 116 4.68 -1.26 -8.72
CA ARG A 116 4.79 -0.38 -9.89
C ARG A 116 5.76 -0.94 -10.95
N ARG A 117 6.89 -1.51 -10.52
CA ARG A 117 7.85 -2.15 -11.45
C ARG A 117 7.30 -3.42 -12.09
N TYR A 118 6.58 -4.24 -11.33
CA TYR A 118 5.88 -5.39 -11.87
C TYR A 118 4.76 -4.98 -12.82
N ASP A 119 4.02 -3.91 -12.52
CA ASP A 119 2.99 -3.38 -13.42
C ASP A 119 3.57 -2.85 -14.72
N TYR A 120 4.72 -2.17 -14.68
CA TYR A 120 5.40 -1.72 -15.90
C TYR A 120 5.74 -2.90 -16.83
N PHE A 121 6.06 -4.06 -16.24
CA PHE A 121 6.38 -5.27 -16.99
C PHE A 121 5.13 -6.02 -17.48
N PHE A 122 4.17 -6.31 -16.59
CA PHE A 122 3.00 -7.13 -16.92
C PHE A 122 1.84 -6.34 -17.52
N GLY A 123 1.74 -5.06 -17.21
CA GLY A 123 0.64 -4.20 -17.62
C GLY A 123 -0.73 -4.81 -17.30
N ASP A 124 -1.58 -4.90 -18.33
CA ASP A 124 -2.92 -5.48 -18.22
C ASP A 124 -2.93 -7.02 -18.17
N SER A 125 -1.81 -7.69 -18.46
CA SER A 125 -1.70 -9.16 -18.49
C SER A 125 -1.70 -9.81 -17.10
N LEU A 126 -1.60 -8.98 -16.04
CA LEU A 126 -1.67 -9.40 -14.65
C LEU A 126 -2.58 -8.47 -13.85
N LYS A 127 -3.67 -9.04 -13.34
CA LYS A 127 -4.53 -8.41 -12.34
C LYS A 127 -4.61 -9.31 -11.12
N VAL A 128 -4.78 -8.69 -9.96
CA VAL A 128 -5.00 -9.35 -8.68
C VAL A 128 -6.20 -8.75 -7.98
N GLU A 129 -6.83 -9.53 -7.12
CA GLU A 129 -7.96 -9.06 -6.33
C GLU A 129 -7.46 -8.13 -5.20
N CYS A 130 -8.06 -6.94 -5.06
CA CYS A 130 -7.71 -6.01 -4.00
C CYS A 130 -8.93 -5.17 -3.56
N PRO A 131 -9.38 -5.31 -2.30
CA PRO A 131 -8.94 -6.30 -1.30
C PRO A 131 -9.22 -7.75 -1.71
N THR A 132 -8.47 -8.72 -1.20
CA THR A 132 -8.76 -10.15 -1.40
C THR A 132 -10.16 -10.49 -0.89
N GLY A 133 -10.95 -11.22 -1.67
CA GLY A 133 -12.35 -11.55 -1.39
C GLY A 133 -13.39 -10.49 -1.78
N SER A 134 -12.98 -9.36 -2.38
CA SER A 134 -13.90 -8.29 -2.81
C SER A 134 -14.51 -8.47 -4.19
N GLY A 135 -14.00 -9.39 -5.01
CA GLY A 135 -14.27 -9.53 -6.44
C GLY A 135 -13.61 -8.45 -7.32
N LYS A 136 -12.96 -7.44 -6.74
CA LYS A 136 -12.38 -6.31 -7.47
C LYS A 136 -10.98 -6.64 -7.99
N MET A 137 -10.89 -6.96 -9.28
CA MET A 137 -9.62 -7.20 -9.96
C MET A 137 -8.95 -5.89 -10.36
N MET A 138 -7.75 -5.67 -9.85
CA MET A 138 -6.97 -4.44 -10.03
C MET A 138 -5.62 -4.76 -10.69
N ARG A 139 -5.13 -3.85 -11.53
CA ARG A 139 -3.72 -3.91 -11.97
C ARG A 139 -2.80 -3.64 -10.80
N LEU A 140 -1.54 -4.04 -10.90
CA LEU A 140 -0.57 -3.83 -9.82
C LEU A 140 -0.30 -2.34 -9.54
N THR A 141 -0.38 -1.47 -10.56
CA THR A 141 -0.30 -0.02 -10.37
C THR A 141 -1.51 0.55 -9.60
N ASP A 142 -2.68 -0.04 -9.77
CA ASP A 142 -3.88 0.37 -9.04
C ASP A 142 -3.81 -0.08 -7.58
N VAL A 143 -3.27 -1.28 -7.33
CA VAL A 143 -2.98 -1.76 -5.97
C VAL A 143 -1.94 -0.87 -5.30
N ALA A 144 -0.89 -0.48 -6.01
CA ALA A 144 0.12 0.46 -5.50
C ALA A 144 -0.50 1.81 -5.12
N HIS A 145 -1.46 2.30 -5.91
CA HIS A 145 -2.21 3.51 -5.59
C HIS A 145 -3.09 3.34 -4.34
N GLU A 146 -3.86 2.26 -4.26
CA GLU A 146 -4.69 1.94 -3.08
C GLU A 146 -3.87 1.92 -1.79
N LEU A 147 -2.71 1.24 -1.80
CA LEU A 147 -1.82 1.22 -0.64
C LEU A 147 -1.24 2.60 -0.31
N SER A 148 -0.94 3.40 -1.34
CA SER A 148 -0.45 4.78 -1.15
C SER A 148 -1.52 5.67 -0.49
N LEU A 149 -2.78 5.53 -0.91
CA LEU A 149 -3.91 6.24 -0.30
C LEU A 149 -4.10 5.84 1.17
N ARG A 150 -4.07 4.53 1.46
CA ARG A 150 -4.18 4.00 2.84
C ARG A 150 -3.09 4.54 3.77
N LEU A 151 -1.84 4.56 3.31
CA LEU A 151 -0.73 5.15 4.09
C LEU A 151 -0.86 6.65 4.26
N SER A 152 -1.32 7.37 3.23
CA SER A 152 -1.49 8.83 3.30
C SER A 152 -2.63 9.21 4.25
N ARG A 153 -3.67 8.37 4.35
CA ARG A 153 -4.81 8.54 5.28
C ARG A 153 -4.38 8.70 6.74
N LEU A 154 -3.22 8.16 7.13
CA LEU A 154 -2.68 8.31 8.48
C LEU A 154 -2.55 9.78 8.92
N PHE A 155 -2.33 10.69 7.97
CA PHE A 155 -1.98 12.09 8.23
C PHE A 155 -3.10 13.09 7.89
N TYR A 156 -4.21 12.62 7.32
CA TYR A 156 -5.33 13.50 6.97
C TYR A 156 -6.33 13.57 8.14
N PRO A 157 -6.80 14.78 8.48
CA PRO A 157 -7.82 14.92 9.51
C PRO A 157 -9.15 14.36 9.00
N SER A 158 -9.90 13.72 9.88
CA SER A 158 -11.33 13.45 9.68
C SER A 158 -12.13 14.77 9.70
N PRO A 159 -13.43 14.74 9.35
CA PRO A 159 -14.30 15.91 9.51
C PRO A 159 -14.29 16.50 10.93
N GLU A 160 -14.07 15.66 11.94
CA GLU A 160 -13.96 16.05 13.35
C GLU A 160 -12.56 16.55 13.75
N GLY A 161 -11.61 16.61 12.81
CA GLY A 161 -10.25 17.12 13.00
C GLY A 161 -9.21 16.08 13.44
N PHE A 162 -9.62 14.84 13.71
CA PHE A 162 -8.70 13.81 14.21
C PHE A 162 -7.90 13.15 13.08
N ARG A 163 -6.59 12.95 13.29
CA ARG A 163 -5.74 12.18 12.39
C ARG A 163 -5.45 10.82 13.01
N PRO A 164 -5.47 9.73 12.23
CA PRO A 164 -5.08 8.43 12.75
C PRO A 164 -3.70 8.46 13.43
N CYS A 165 -2.71 9.17 12.86
CA CYS A 165 -1.37 9.25 13.44
C CYS A 165 -1.35 9.83 14.87
N HIS A 166 -2.31 10.68 15.24
CA HIS A 166 -2.40 11.26 16.59
C HIS A 166 -3.27 10.42 17.54
N GLY A 167 -3.96 9.38 17.05
CA GLY A 167 -4.92 8.63 17.86
C GLY A 167 -6.00 9.55 18.44
N ASP A 168 -6.24 9.40 19.75
CA ASP A 168 -7.29 10.14 20.47
C ASP A 168 -6.79 11.45 21.11
N GLU A 169 -5.60 11.93 20.73
CA GLU A 169 -5.03 13.16 21.29
C GLU A 169 -5.77 14.42 20.80
N GLU A 170 -6.75 14.87 21.58
CA GLU A 170 -7.58 16.04 21.25
C GLU A 170 -6.77 17.32 21.01
N LYS A 171 -5.60 17.45 21.63
CA LYS A 171 -4.70 18.60 21.44
C LYS A 171 -4.35 18.80 19.96
N TYR A 172 -4.03 17.73 19.25
CA TYR A 172 -3.66 17.79 17.82
C TYR A 172 -4.87 17.79 16.88
N ALA A 173 -6.09 17.71 17.41
CA ALA A 173 -7.33 17.78 16.64
C ALA A 173 -8.05 19.13 16.82
N LYS A 174 -8.10 19.65 18.05
CA LYS A 174 -9.00 20.75 18.44
C LYS A 174 -8.27 22.03 18.84
N ASP A 175 -7.05 21.96 19.39
CA ASP A 175 -6.33 23.16 19.86
C ASP A 175 -5.91 24.02 18.66
N PRO A 176 -6.33 25.29 18.56
CA PRO A 176 -5.99 26.17 17.44
C PRO A 176 -4.47 26.32 17.21
N ASN A 177 -3.65 26.13 18.24
CA ASN A 177 -2.20 26.25 18.16
C ASN A 177 -1.50 24.96 17.72
N PHE A 178 -2.18 23.80 17.79
CA PHE A 178 -1.56 22.48 17.54
C PHE A 178 -2.27 21.66 16.47
N LYS A 179 -3.51 21.98 16.10
CA LYS A 179 -4.33 21.20 15.15
C LYS A 179 -3.71 21.03 13.76
N ASP A 180 -2.80 21.92 13.38
CA ASP A 180 -2.11 21.89 12.09
C ASP A 180 -0.73 21.21 12.15
N TYR A 181 -0.27 20.82 13.36
CA TYR A 181 1.01 20.12 13.52
C TYR A 181 0.86 18.62 13.37
N VAL A 182 1.39 18.11 12.26
CA VAL A 182 1.44 16.69 11.95
C VAL A 182 2.75 16.08 12.44
N LEU A 183 2.64 15.03 13.26
CA LEU A 183 3.80 14.32 13.81
C LEU A 183 4.16 13.10 12.95
N PHE A 184 5.45 12.75 12.95
CA PHE A 184 5.99 11.65 12.17
C PHE A 184 6.48 10.57 13.12
N TYR A 185 5.72 9.47 13.19
CA TYR A 185 6.02 8.39 14.12
C TYR A 185 6.95 7.33 13.52
N GLU A 186 7.61 6.57 14.38
CA GLU A 186 8.49 5.48 14.00
C GLU A 186 7.72 4.39 13.25
N TYR A 187 6.56 4.02 13.77
CA TYR A 187 5.63 3.06 13.16
C TYR A 187 4.20 3.38 13.60
N PHE A 188 3.22 2.68 13.03
CA PHE A 188 1.81 2.95 13.27
C PHE A 188 1.06 1.70 13.67
N HIS A 189 0.12 1.84 14.57
CA HIS A 189 -0.69 0.74 15.06
C HIS A 189 -1.47 0.07 13.91
N GLY A 190 -1.30 -1.24 13.73
CA GLY A 190 -1.79 -1.98 12.55
C GLY A 190 -3.32 -2.05 12.40
N ASP A 191 -4.08 -1.72 13.44
CA ASP A 191 -5.55 -1.65 13.40
C ASP A 191 -6.12 -0.21 13.43
N SER A 192 -5.65 0.68 14.33
CA SER A 192 -6.16 2.05 14.48
C SER A 192 -5.38 3.13 13.73
N GLY A 193 -4.15 2.85 13.31
CA GLY A 193 -3.27 3.84 12.67
C GLY A 193 -2.60 4.82 13.65
N ARG A 194 -2.81 4.68 14.97
CA ARG A 194 -2.14 5.51 16.00
C ARG A 194 -0.63 5.47 15.83
N GLY A 195 0.02 6.63 15.89
CA GLY A 195 1.47 6.73 15.93
C GLY A 195 2.07 6.06 17.17
N CYS A 196 3.16 5.33 16.97
CA CYS A 196 3.89 4.59 18.00
C CYS A 196 5.40 4.85 17.88
N GLY A 197 6.13 4.62 18.97
CA GLY A 197 7.56 4.89 19.04
C GLY A 197 7.90 6.38 19.01
N ALA A 198 9.07 6.73 18.48
CA ALA A 198 9.53 8.12 18.40
C ALA A 198 8.61 8.98 17.51
N SER A 199 8.16 10.14 17.99
CA SER A 199 7.17 11.03 17.32
C SER A 199 7.75 12.10 16.38
N HIS A 200 9.08 12.21 16.33
CA HIS A 200 9.82 13.12 15.44
C HIS A 200 10.68 12.33 14.44
N GLN A 201 10.21 11.15 14.04
CA GLN A 201 10.85 10.29 13.06
C GLN A 201 10.54 10.77 11.64
N THR A 202 10.96 11.99 11.29
CA THR A 202 11.08 12.47 9.90
C THR A 202 12.24 11.79 9.16
N GLY A 203 12.56 10.54 9.54
CA GLY A 203 13.41 9.62 8.80
C GLY A 203 12.58 8.89 7.75
N TRP A 204 12.43 7.57 7.87
CA TRP A 204 11.71 6.79 6.86
C TRP A 204 10.22 7.15 6.71
N THR A 205 9.57 7.71 7.72
CA THR A 205 8.16 8.09 7.63
C THR A 205 7.96 9.28 6.68
N ALA A 206 9.02 10.07 6.43
CA ALA A 206 9.00 11.13 5.41
C ALA A 206 8.79 10.61 3.97
N LEU A 207 8.95 9.29 3.73
CA LEU A 207 8.61 8.66 2.44
C LEU A 207 7.15 8.89 2.04
N VAL A 208 6.25 9.23 2.98
CA VAL A 208 4.87 9.63 2.65
C VAL A 208 4.81 10.79 1.66
N ALA A 209 5.78 11.73 1.68
CA ALA A 209 5.80 12.85 0.74
C ALA A 209 5.94 12.37 -0.72
N ASN A 210 6.72 11.31 -0.94
CA ASN A 210 6.85 10.70 -2.27
C ASN A 210 5.55 10.01 -2.69
N LEU A 211 4.85 9.35 -1.75
CA LEU A 211 3.56 8.71 -2.01
C LEU A 211 2.48 9.75 -2.35
N GLN A 212 2.41 10.85 -1.60
CA GLN A 212 1.48 11.96 -1.88
C GLN A 212 1.75 12.60 -3.24
N LYS A 213 3.02 12.83 -3.58
CA LYS A 213 3.40 13.32 -4.91
C LYS A 213 2.94 12.35 -6.01
N TYR A 214 3.14 11.05 -5.80
CA TYR A 214 2.70 10.01 -6.74
C TYR A 214 1.18 10.02 -6.93
N ILE A 215 0.40 10.07 -5.84
CA ILE A 215 -1.07 10.16 -5.86
C ILE A 215 -1.50 11.39 -6.67
N ALA A 216 -1.00 12.57 -6.32
CA ALA A 216 -1.39 13.82 -6.97
C ALA A 216 -1.11 13.81 -8.48
N ILE A 217 0.04 13.28 -8.90
CA ILE A 217 0.38 13.15 -10.33
C ILE A 217 -0.58 12.17 -11.03
N ARG A 218 -0.85 11.02 -10.42
CA ARG A 218 -1.70 9.98 -10.99
C ARG A 218 -3.14 10.44 -11.13
N GLU A 219 -3.71 11.07 -10.10
CA GLU A 219 -5.08 11.58 -10.13
C GLU A 219 -5.27 12.71 -11.14
N LYS A 220 -4.30 13.62 -11.25
CA LYS A 220 -4.30 14.65 -12.29
C LYS A 220 -4.26 14.05 -13.69
N TRP A 221 -3.46 12.99 -13.88
CA TRP A 221 -3.38 12.29 -15.16
C TRP A 221 -4.69 11.58 -15.52
N ILE A 222 -5.29 10.83 -14.58
CA ILE A 222 -6.57 10.15 -14.77
C ILE A 222 -7.67 11.15 -15.13
N SER A 223 -7.76 12.25 -14.38
CA SER A 223 -8.72 13.33 -14.66
C SER A 223 -8.54 13.93 -16.06
N SER A 224 -7.29 14.13 -16.47
CA SER A 224 -6.97 14.66 -17.81
C SER A 224 -7.37 13.69 -18.92
N VAL A 225 -7.14 12.39 -18.75
CA VAL A 225 -7.53 11.35 -19.71
C VAL A 225 -9.04 11.24 -19.81
N HIS A 226 -9.74 11.24 -18.67
CA HIS A 226 -11.19 11.20 -18.64
C HIS A 226 -11.81 12.41 -19.36
N MET A 227 -11.31 13.61 -19.08
CA MET A 227 -11.75 14.83 -19.77
C MET A 227 -11.45 14.79 -21.27
N ALA A 228 -10.33 14.20 -21.69
CA ALA A 228 -10.01 14.02 -23.11
C ALA A 228 -10.95 13.01 -23.79
N GLN A 229 -11.36 11.93 -23.10
CA GLN A 229 -12.34 10.97 -23.60
C GLN A 229 -13.73 11.60 -23.74
N LEU A 230 -14.19 12.33 -22.73
CA LEU A 230 -15.46 13.06 -22.77
C LEU A 230 -15.50 14.06 -23.94
N ARG A 231 -14.41 14.80 -24.18
CA ARG A 231 -14.30 15.69 -25.35
C ARG A 231 -14.36 14.96 -26.69
N LYS A 232 -13.82 13.74 -26.78
CA LYS A 232 -13.94 12.92 -27.99
C LYS A 232 -15.37 12.48 -28.23
N ILE A 233 -16.09 12.08 -27.18
CA ILE A 233 -17.50 11.65 -27.25
C ILE A 233 -18.42 12.84 -27.57
N SER A 234 -18.18 14.02 -26.99
CA SER A 234 -18.95 15.22 -27.34
C SER A 234 -18.76 15.62 -28.80
N ASN A 235 -17.57 15.38 -29.36
CA ASN A 235 -17.26 15.67 -30.76
C ASN A 235 -17.84 14.65 -31.75
N THR A 236 -18.39 13.51 -31.31
CA THR A 236 -19.07 12.55 -32.19
C THR A 236 -20.56 12.86 -32.38
N GLY A 237 -21.09 13.94 -31.81
CA GLY A 237 -22.49 14.34 -31.96
C GLY A 237 -23.49 13.43 -31.24
N ILE A 238 -23.01 12.52 -30.40
CA ILE A 238 -23.84 11.70 -29.51
C ILE A 238 -24.18 12.58 -28.29
N PRO A 239 -25.47 12.83 -27.99
CA PRO A 239 -25.84 13.60 -26.81
C PRO A 239 -25.30 12.90 -25.55
N LEU A 240 -24.40 13.57 -24.84
CA LEU A 240 -24.06 13.19 -23.47
C LEU A 240 -25.18 13.76 -22.58
N ASP A 241 -25.93 12.87 -21.94
CA ASP A 241 -26.86 13.24 -20.87
C ASP A 241 -26.02 13.66 -19.64
N ILE A 242 -25.61 14.93 -19.64
CA ILE A 242 -24.72 15.51 -18.63
C ILE A 242 -25.35 15.46 -17.22
N ASP A 243 -26.67 15.45 -17.14
CA ASP A 243 -27.42 15.43 -15.88
C ASP A 243 -27.35 14.08 -15.15
N ILE A 244 -27.02 12.97 -15.83
CA ILE A 244 -26.84 11.65 -15.20
C ILE A 244 -25.41 11.48 -14.65
N MET A 245 -24.44 12.25 -15.15
CA MET A 245 -23.04 12.12 -14.72
C MET A 245 -22.63 13.05 -13.58
N MET A 246 -23.39 14.13 -13.31
CA MET A 246 -23.11 15.03 -12.19
C MET A 246 -23.49 14.44 -10.82
N ASP A 247 -24.27 13.35 -10.79
CA ASP A 247 -24.68 12.67 -9.55
C ASP A 247 -23.53 11.90 -8.86
N PHE A 248 -22.39 11.68 -9.54
CA PHE A 248 -21.18 11.10 -8.93
C PHE A 248 -20.15 12.14 -8.47
N SER A 249 -20.40 13.43 -8.73
CA SER A 249 -19.54 14.54 -8.30
C SER A 249 -20.16 15.42 -7.23
N SER A 250 -21.44 15.23 -6.90
CA SER A 250 -22.22 16.07 -5.97
C SER A 250 -22.25 15.56 -4.52
N GLU A 251 -21.73 14.36 -4.19
CA GLU A 251 -21.58 13.93 -2.78
C GLU A 251 -20.42 14.63 -2.03
N GLY A 252 -19.77 15.63 -2.63
CA GLY A 252 -18.64 16.37 -2.04
C GLY A 252 -18.94 17.77 -1.51
N GLU A 253 -20.14 18.31 -1.68
CA GLU A 253 -20.53 19.62 -1.15
C GLU A 253 -21.79 19.51 -0.29
N MET A 254 -21.62 19.20 0.99
CA MET A 254 -22.60 19.59 2.01
C MET A 254 -22.04 20.75 2.84
N SER A 255 -22.60 21.93 2.54
CA SER A 255 -22.94 23.05 3.43
C SER A 255 -22.28 23.17 4.81
N SER A 256 -21.62 24.33 4.98
CA SER A 256 -21.45 25.18 6.18
C SER A 256 -20.91 24.57 7.47
#